data_AF-A0A4V0NFB0-F1
#
_entry.id   AF-A0A4V0NFB0-F1
#
_cell.length_a   1.000
_cell.length_b   1.000
_cell.length_c   1.000
_cell.angle_alpha   90.00
_cell.angle_beta   90.00
_cell.angle_gamma   90.00
#
_symmetry.space_group_name_H-M   'P 1'
#
loop_
_entity.id
_entity.type
_entity.pdbx_description
1 polymer ?
#
loop_
_entity_poly.entity_id
_entity_poly.type
_entity_poly.pdbx_seq_one_letter_code
_entity_poly.pdbx_strand_id
1 'polypeptide(L)'
;MGFRRIAGTRCASLSLGACSYTSPVVAPPADIRPPPAAQLEPESPDEEADEALRAFRDAIAAYSEAVRWAEAAQRPRLESLVRLAIVRLGKALDRVPFAHTTAGVSQVAGGLQNDAVWFDVAARYASFRAATEHALRDVASATQARAAGPHRGSCRVSAAVREFRADTALLHPADRVPASDQQILTALRAAERALISLYTALARGE
;
A
#
# COMPACT_ATOMS: atom_id res chain seq x y z
N MET A 1 -76.51 0.00 -23.89
CA MET A 1 -77.54 -1.05 -24.10
C MET A 1 -77.19 -1.83 -25.35
N GLY A 2 -77.34 -3.16 -25.34
CA GLY A 2 -77.55 -3.95 -26.56
C GLY A 2 -76.40 -4.86 -27.02
N PHE A 3 -76.35 -6.06 -26.43
CA PHE A 3 -75.68 -7.25 -26.97
C PHE A 3 -76.29 -7.73 -28.30
N ARG A 4 -75.48 -8.35 -29.18
CA ARG A 4 -75.61 -9.75 -29.68
C ARG A 4 -74.50 -10.03 -30.74
N ARG A 5 -73.59 -11.02 -30.59
CA ARG A 5 -73.71 -12.51 -30.77
C ARG A 5 -73.99 -12.87 -32.26
N ILE A 6 -73.22 -13.70 -32.99
CA ILE A 6 -72.89 -15.14 -32.79
C ILE A 6 -71.95 -15.65 -33.92
N ALA A 7 -71.14 -16.67 -33.57
CA ALA A 7 -70.53 -17.78 -34.35
C ALA A 7 -69.82 -17.53 -35.68
N GLY A 8 -68.73 -18.22 -36.03
CA GLY A 8 -68.13 -19.42 -35.47
C GLY A 8 -67.71 -20.33 -36.62
N THR A 9 -66.44 -20.75 -36.64
CA THR A 9 -66.05 -22.03 -37.26
C THR A 9 -64.74 -22.50 -36.65
N ARG A 10 -64.72 -23.80 -36.34
CA ARG A 10 -63.71 -24.53 -35.57
C ARG A 10 -62.67 -25.19 -36.48
N CYS A 11 -61.58 -25.59 -35.84
CA CYS A 11 -60.70 -26.73 -36.12
C CYS A 11 -59.70 -26.59 -37.28
N ALA A 12 -58.41 -26.57 -36.93
CA ALA A 12 -57.59 -27.79 -36.98
C ALA A 12 -56.29 -27.59 -36.19
N SER A 13 -56.15 -28.36 -35.12
CA SER A 13 -54.90 -28.65 -34.43
C SER A 13 -54.02 -29.56 -35.29
N LEU A 14 -52.77 -29.15 -35.54
CA LEU A 14 -51.69 -30.06 -35.88
C LEU A 14 -50.45 -29.69 -35.06
N SER A 15 -50.12 -30.61 -34.16
CA SER A 15 -48.92 -30.63 -33.32
C SER A 15 -47.67 -30.57 -34.18
N LEU A 16 -46.84 -29.55 -33.98
CA LEU A 16 -45.45 -29.58 -34.43
C LEU A 16 -44.62 -30.22 -33.32
N GLY A 17 -44.19 -31.45 -33.61
CA GLY A 17 -43.33 -32.24 -32.76
C GLY A 17 -42.01 -31.55 -32.47
N ALA A 18 -41.53 -31.77 -31.25
CA ALA A 18 -40.25 -31.33 -30.74
C ALA A 18 -39.11 -31.95 -31.58
N CYS A 19 -38.32 -31.10 -32.24
CA CYS A 19 -36.98 -31.45 -32.69
C CYS A 19 -35.99 -30.97 -31.61
N SER A 20 -35.63 -31.88 -30.71
CA SER A 20 -34.52 -31.72 -29.78
C SER A 20 -33.21 -31.69 -30.58
N TYR A 21 -32.64 -30.50 -30.80
CA TYR A 21 -31.28 -30.38 -31.31
C TYR A 21 -30.32 -30.26 -30.13
N THR A 22 -30.04 -31.39 -29.47
CA THR A 22 -28.93 -31.48 -28.52
C THR A 22 -27.63 -31.65 -29.30
N SER A 23 -26.94 -30.53 -29.54
CA SER A 23 -25.49 -30.59 -29.83
C SER A 23 -24.80 -31.24 -28.62
N PRO A 24 -23.97 -32.28 -28.79
CA PRO A 24 -23.14 -32.75 -27.69
C PRO A 24 -22.10 -31.66 -27.41
N VAL A 25 -22.27 -30.96 -26.28
CA VAL A 25 -21.18 -30.21 -25.66
C VAL A 25 -20.14 -31.25 -25.26
N VAL A 26 -19.08 -31.37 -26.06
CA VAL A 26 -17.87 -32.06 -25.64
C VAL A 26 -17.38 -31.31 -24.42
N ALA A 27 -17.48 -31.94 -23.25
CA ALA A 27 -16.87 -31.43 -22.03
C ALA A 27 -15.38 -31.21 -22.30
N PRO A 28 -14.78 -30.07 -21.88
CA PRO A 28 -13.33 -29.96 -21.91
C PRO A 28 -12.75 -31.15 -21.13
N PRO A 29 -11.67 -31.78 -21.60
CA PRO A 29 -11.06 -32.88 -20.86
C PRO A 29 -10.78 -32.42 -19.43
N ALA A 30 -11.31 -33.15 -18.46
CA ALA A 30 -11.00 -32.97 -17.07
C ALA A 30 -9.49 -33.24 -16.85
N ASP A 31 -8.87 -32.42 -16.02
CA ASP A 31 -7.50 -32.54 -15.52
C ASP A 31 -6.37 -32.40 -16.57
N ILE A 32 -6.14 -31.16 -17.03
CA ILE A 32 -4.77 -30.65 -17.02
C ILE A 32 -4.75 -29.55 -15.96
N ARG A 33 -4.53 -29.94 -14.70
CA ARG A 33 -4.08 -28.97 -13.70
C ARG A 33 -2.76 -28.41 -14.26
N PRO A 34 -2.58 -27.08 -14.37
CA PRO A 34 -1.23 -26.57 -14.50
C PRO A 34 -0.42 -27.19 -13.35
N PRO A 35 0.83 -27.64 -13.59
CA PRO A 35 1.65 -28.13 -12.50
C PRO A 35 1.59 -27.07 -11.40
N PRO A 36 1.49 -27.45 -10.11
CA PRO A 36 1.58 -26.46 -9.04
C PRO A 36 2.82 -25.65 -9.35
N ALA A 37 2.66 -24.32 -9.51
CA ALA A 37 3.79 -23.44 -9.67
C ALA A 37 4.75 -23.84 -8.56
N ALA A 38 5.94 -24.33 -8.92
CA ALA A 38 6.94 -24.71 -7.94
C ALA A 38 7.21 -23.45 -7.13
N GLN A 39 6.55 -23.34 -5.98
CA GLN A 39 6.91 -22.40 -4.95
C GLN A 39 8.27 -22.92 -4.50
N LEU A 40 9.33 -22.35 -5.07
CA LEU A 40 10.68 -22.53 -4.58
C LEU A 40 10.65 -21.95 -3.18
N GLU A 41 10.41 -22.80 -2.20
CA GLU A 41 10.72 -22.50 -0.81
C GLU A 41 12.21 -22.13 -0.78
N PRO A 42 12.58 -21.02 -0.11
CA PRO A 42 13.99 -20.61 -0.05
C PRO A 42 14.84 -21.77 0.46
N GLU A 43 15.93 -22.08 -0.24
CA GLU A 43 16.75 -23.27 0.04
C GLU A 43 17.51 -23.13 1.37
N SER A 44 17.54 -21.93 1.97
CA SER A 44 18.08 -21.69 3.32
C SER A 44 17.60 -20.38 3.96
N PRO A 45 17.70 -20.23 5.30
CA PRO A 45 17.39 -18.98 6.02
C PRO A 45 18.22 -17.77 5.56
N ASP A 46 19.43 -18.01 5.05
CA ASP A 46 20.31 -16.96 4.54
C ASP A 46 19.78 -16.38 3.22
N GLU A 47 19.17 -17.20 2.37
CA GLU A 47 18.50 -16.74 1.14
C GLU A 47 17.25 -15.91 1.44
N GLU A 48 16.48 -16.28 2.48
CA GLU A 48 15.32 -15.53 2.94
C GLU A 48 15.73 -14.14 3.48
N ALA A 49 16.82 -14.06 4.25
CA ALA A 49 17.37 -12.79 4.74
C ALA A 49 17.86 -11.88 3.60
N ASP A 50 18.55 -12.46 2.61
CA ASP A 50 19.00 -11.74 1.42
C ASP A 50 17.84 -11.25 0.55
N GLU A 51 16.79 -12.06 0.38
CA GLU A 51 15.59 -11.66 -0.33
C GLU A 51 14.83 -10.54 0.39
N ALA A 52 14.67 -10.63 1.71
CA ALA A 52 14.06 -9.58 2.52
C ALA A 52 14.84 -8.25 2.41
N LEU A 53 16.18 -8.31 2.44
CA LEU A 53 17.03 -7.14 2.29
C LEU A 53 16.96 -6.53 0.88
N ARG A 54 16.89 -7.36 -0.17
CA ARG A 54 16.64 -6.91 -1.56
C ARG A 54 15.27 -6.23 -1.68
N ALA A 55 14.22 -6.85 -1.16
CA ALA A 55 12.87 -6.28 -1.19
C ALA A 55 12.80 -4.93 -0.44
N PHE A 56 13.50 -4.80 0.68
CA PHE A 56 13.58 -3.54 1.42
C PHE A 56 14.28 -2.45 0.61
N ARG A 57 15.44 -2.77 0.00
CA ARG A 57 16.18 -1.85 -0.88
C ARG A 57 15.31 -1.33 -2.02
N ASP A 58 14.59 -2.22 -2.68
CA ASP A 58 13.76 -1.88 -3.84
C ASP A 58 12.55 -1.02 -3.42
N ALA A 59 11.98 -1.28 -2.24
CA ALA A 59 10.93 -0.44 -1.66
C ALA A 59 11.44 0.97 -1.30
N ILE A 60 12.67 1.09 -0.75
CA ILE A 60 13.33 2.39 -0.53
C ILE A 60 13.50 3.11 -1.86
N ALA A 61 14.01 2.46 -2.90
CA ALA A 61 14.22 3.08 -4.21
C ALA A 61 12.91 3.62 -4.81
N ALA A 62 11.81 2.87 -4.69
CA ALA A 62 10.49 3.33 -5.10
C ALA A 62 10.05 4.54 -4.27
N TYR A 63 10.23 4.53 -2.95
CA TYR A 63 9.92 5.68 -2.11
C TYR A 63 10.75 6.92 -2.50
N SER A 64 12.06 6.78 -2.63
CA SER A 64 12.99 7.83 -3.07
C SER A 64 12.58 8.50 -4.38
N GLU A 65 12.12 7.69 -5.34
CA GLU A 65 11.59 8.20 -6.61
C GLU A 65 10.33 9.05 -6.42
N ALA A 66 9.39 8.59 -5.59
CA ALA A 66 8.18 9.37 -5.33
C ALA A 66 8.47 10.69 -4.59
N VAL A 67 9.45 10.71 -3.68
CA VAL A 67 9.92 11.95 -3.05
C VAL A 67 10.49 12.92 -4.09
N ARG A 68 11.35 12.45 -5.00
CA ARG A 68 11.88 13.29 -6.10
C ARG A 68 10.78 13.87 -6.98
N TRP A 69 9.76 13.07 -7.31
CA TRP A 69 8.63 13.56 -8.09
C TRP A 69 7.83 14.62 -7.32
N ALA A 70 7.60 14.43 -6.03
CA ALA A 70 6.90 15.40 -5.19
C ALA A 70 7.67 16.73 -5.11
N GLU A 71 8.99 16.70 -4.90
CA GLU A 71 9.84 17.90 -4.87
C GLU A 71 9.83 18.68 -6.20
N ALA A 72 9.73 17.99 -7.34
CA ALA A 72 9.69 18.61 -8.66
C ALA A 72 8.30 19.16 -9.04
N ALA A 73 7.27 18.93 -8.22
CA ALA A 73 5.89 19.24 -8.56
C ALA A 73 5.39 20.56 -7.96
N GLN A 74 4.42 21.16 -8.63
CA GLN A 74 3.64 22.29 -8.13
C GLN A 74 2.19 21.88 -7.90
N ARG A 75 1.43 22.71 -7.18
CA ARG A 75 0.00 22.47 -6.97
C ARG A 75 -0.78 22.57 -8.29
N PRO A 76 -1.80 21.72 -8.50
CA PRO A 76 -2.36 20.72 -7.57
C PRO A 76 -1.64 19.35 -7.59
N ARG A 77 -0.76 19.11 -8.55
CA ARG A 77 -0.10 17.80 -8.76
C ARG A 77 0.75 17.35 -7.56
N LEU A 78 1.28 18.29 -6.80
CA LEU A 78 2.04 18.04 -5.59
C LEU A 78 1.31 17.14 -4.59
N GLU A 79 0.02 17.36 -4.33
CA GLU A 79 -0.72 16.58 -3.32
C GLU A 79 -0.82 15.11 -3.69
N SER A 80 -1.11 14.81 -4.96
CA SER A 80 -1.12 13.43 -5.46
C SER A 80 0.24 12.74 -5.37
N LEU A 81 1.33 13.48 -5.55
CA LEU A 81 2.69 12.93 -5.47
C LEU A 81 3.15 12.76 -4.03
N VAL A 82 2.75 13.66 -3.13
CA VAL A 82 2.92 13.48 -1.68
C VAL A 82 2.15 12.24 -1.22
N ARG A 83 0.92 12.03 -1.70
CA ARG A 83 0.15 10.81 -1.41
C ARG A 83 0.91 9.56 -1.83
N LEU A 84 1.39 9.54 -3.07
CA LEU A 84 2.18 8.43 -3.59
C LEU A 84 3.42 8.17 -2.73
N ALA A 85 4.13 9.23 -2.31
CA ALA A 85 5.28 9.11 -1.43
C ALA A 85 4.89 8.50 -0.08
N ILE A 86 3.78 8.92 0.55
CA ILE A 86 3.30 8.34 1.81
C ILE A 86 2.92 6.85 1.65
N VAL A 87 2.25 6.49 0.55
CA VAL A 87 1.91 5.08 0.30
C VAL A 87 3.17 4.23 0.11
N ARG A 88 4.15 4.74 -0.65
CA ARG A 88 5.43 4.04 -0.84
C ARG A 88 6.26 4.00 0.45
N LEU A 89 6.15 4.99 1.33
CA LEU A 89 6.74 4.99 2.67
C LEU A 89 6.14 3.87 3.53
N GLY A 90 4.81 3.74 3.54
CA GLY A 90 4.12 2.63 4.20
C GLY A 90 4.60 1.25 3.71
N LYS A 91 4.75 1.09 2.39
CA LYS A 91 5.30 -0.14 1.79
C LYS A 91 6.76 -0.36 2.16
N ALA A 92 7.59 0.68 2.21
CA ALA A 92 8.98 0.56 2.63
C ALA A 92 9.07 0.11 4.11
N LEU A 93 8.21 0.63 4.99
CA LEU A 93 8.12 0.19 6.38
C LEU A 93 7.68 -1.26 6.52
N ASP A 94 6.71 -1.71 5.73
CA ASP A 94 6.25 -3.10 5.71
C ASP A 94 7.38 -4.07 5.33
N ARG A 95 8.30 -3.62 4.47
CA ARG A 95 9.45 -4.39 4.00
C ARG A 95 10.69 -4.27 4.88
N VAL A 96 10.66 -3.49 5.96
CA VAL A 96 11.77 -3.48 6.91
C VAL A 96 11.89 -4.89 7.51
N PRO A 97 13.06 -5.55 7.42
CA PRO A 97 13.27 -6.85 8.07
C PRO A 97 12.89 -6.78 9.55
N PHE A 98 12.11 -7.76 10.02
CA PHE A 98 11.53 -7.83 11.37
C PHE A 98 10.53 -6.70 11.72
N ALA A 99 9.92 -6.04 10.74
CA ALA A 99 8.85 -5.05 10.99
C ALA A 99 7.70 -5.61 11.84
N HIS A 100 7.34 -6.88 11.62
CA HIS A 100 6.26 -7.57 12.32
C HIS A 100 6.55 -7.84 13.81
N THR A 101 7.83 -7.80 14.24
CA THR A 101 8.21 -8.02 15.64
C THR A 101 8.31 -6.72 16.45
N THR A 102 8.23 -5.56 15.78
CA THR A 102 8.30 -4.26 16.42
C THR A 102 6.89 -3.69 16.58
N ALA A 103 6.43 -3.55 17.83
CA ALA A 103 5.11 -3.01 18.13
C ALA A 103 4.87 -1.67 17.43
N GLY A 104 3.74 -1.55 16.72
CA GLY A 104 3.33 -0.34 16.01
C GLY A 104 3.86 -0.20 14.59
N VAL A 105 4.97 -0.85 14.19
CA VAL A 105 5.51 -0.70 12.82
C VAL A 105 4.58 -1.35 11.79
N SER A 106 4.13 -2.59 12.04
CA SER A 106 3.18 -3.29 11.16
C SER A 106 1.83 -2.59 11.08
N GLN A 107 1.35 -2.03 12.19
CA GLN A 107 0.10 -1.27 12.23
C GLN A 107 0.19 0.01 11.39
N VAL A 108 1.27 0.78 11.53
CA VAL A 108 1.50 2.00 10.76
C VAL A 108 1.70 1.67 9.27
N ALA A 109 2.48 0.64 8.96
CA ALA A 109 2.67 0.19 7.58
C ALA A 109 1.33 -0.23 6.93
N GLY A 110 0.54 -1.05 7.63
CA GLY A 110 -0.79 -1.49 7.19
C GLY A 110 -1.80 -0.34 7.03
N GLY A 111 -1.64 0.74 7.81
CA GLY A 111 -2.42 1.97 7.71
C GLY A 111 -2.08 2.86 6.50
N LEU A 112 -0.97 2.58 5.80
CA LEU A 112 -0.46 3.42 4.71
C LEU A 112 -0.26 2.66 3.39
N GLN A 113 -0.40 1.34 3.39
CA GLN A 113 0.00 0.47 2.28
C GLN A 113 -0.79 0.64 0.97
N ASN A 114 -2.00 1.21 1.01
CA ASN A 114 -2.82 1.40 -0.17
C ASN A 114 -3.61 2.72 -0.16
N ASP A 115 -4.03 3.15 -1.35
CA ASP A 115 -4.76 4.41 -1.55
C ASP A 115 -6.12 4.42 -0.82
N ALA A 116 -6.82 3.28 -0.73
CA ALA A 116 -8.13 3.21 -0.07
C ALA A 116 -8.05 3.52 1.43
N VAL A 117 -7.10 2.89 2.13
CA VAL A 117 -6.82 3.15 3.55
C VAL A 117 -6.35 4.59 3.74
N TRP A 118 -5.54 5.11 2.81
CA TRP A 118 -5.15 6.52 2.83
C TRP A 118 -6.34 7.48 2.72
N PHE A 119 -7.29 7.21 1.83
CA PHE A 119 -8.51 8.01 1.71
C PHE A 119 -9.37 7.94 2.97
N ASP A 120 -9.46 6.80 3.64
CA ASP A 120 -10.14 6.68 4.93
C ASP A 120 -9.46 7.53 6.01
N VAL A 121 -8.12 7.55 6.05
CA VAL A 121 -7.36 8.45 6.94
C VAL A 121 -7.66 9.90 6.60
N ALA A 122 -7.59 10.29 5.32
CA ALA A 122 -7.87 11.66 4.87
C ALA A 122 -9.29 12.11 5.22
N ALA A 123 -10.28 11.22 5.10
CA ALA A 123 -11.67 11.47 5.46
C ALA A 123 -11.83 11.72 6.98
N ARG A 124 -11.15 10.93 7.83
CA ARG A 124 -11.16 11.14 9.29
C ARG A 124 -10.65 12.52 9.71
N TYR A 125 -9.68 13.06 8.97
CA TYR A 125 -9.09 14.36 9.25
C TYR A 125 -9.74 15.54 8.51
N ALA A 126 -10.72 15.26 7.63
CA ALA A 126 -11.36 16.25 6.74
C ALA A 126 -10.37 17.14 5.95
N SER A 127 -9.12 16.69 5.79
CA SER A 127 -8.02 17.44 5.17
C SER A 127 -6.88 16.49 4.79
N PHE A 128 -6.51 16.51 3.51
CA PHE A 128 -5.35 15.78 3.00
C PHE A 128 -4.06 16.16 3.74
N ARG A 129 -3.92 17.44 4.07
CA ARG A 129 -2.74 17.97 4.75
C ARG A 129 -2.64 17.45 6.18
N ALA A 130 -3.71 17.54 6.96
CA ALA A 130 -3.74 17.03 8.32
C ALA A 130 -3.50 15.51 8.38
N ALA A 131 -4.03 14.76 7.41
CA ALA A 131 -3.73 13.34 7.26
C ALA A 131 -2.25 13.07 6.96
N THR A 132 -1.63 13.87 6.08
CA THR A 132 -0.19 13.80 5.77
C THR A 132 0.66 14.06 7.01
N GLU A 133 0.37 15.12 7.75
CA GLU A 133 1.06 15.47 8.99
C GLU A 133 0.94 14.38 10.06
N HIS A 134 -0.25 13.78 10.20
CA HIS A 134 -0.45 12.67 11.12
C HIS A 134 0.33 11.41 10.70
N ALA A 135 0.24 11.02 9.43
CA ALA A 135 0.94 9.85 8.92
C ALA A 135 2.46 9.95 9.09
N LEU A 136 3.05 11.10 8.79
CA LEU A 136 4.49 11.30 8.98
C LEU A 136 4.91 11.19 10.44
N ARG A 137 4.08 11.67 11.38
CA ARG A 137 4.33 11.52 12.83
C ARG A 137 4.23 10.07 13.30
N ASP A 138 3.26 9.32 12.79
CA ASP A 138 3.11 7.89 13.09
C ASP A 138 4.31 7.09 12.55
N VAL A 139 4.74 7.38 11.32
CA VAL A 139 5.93 6.78 10.72
C VAL A 139 7.20 7.13 11.50
N ALA A 140 7.38 8.38 11.93
CA ALA A 140 8.53 8.77 12.75
C ALA A 140 8.56 8.01 14.08
N SER A 141 7.41 7.84 14.73
CA SER A 141 7.28 7.09 15.98
C SER A 141 7.59 5.60 15.77
N ALA A 142 7.07 4.99 14.71
CA ALA A 142 7.34 3.61 14.34
C ALA A 142 8.83 3.37 14.02
N THR A 143 9.44 4.28 13.24
CA THR A 143 10.87 4.23 12.89
C THR A 143 11.74 4.37 14.13
N GLN A 144 11.33 5.20 15.10
CA GLN A 144 12.02 5.31 16.38
C GLN A 144 11.93 4.03 17.22
N ALA A 145 10.74 3.42 17.33
CA ALA A 145 10.58 2.16 18.03
C ALA A 145 11.48 1.07 17.41
N ARG A 146 11.57 1.03 16.08
CA ARG A 146 12.46 0.13 15.35
C ARG A 146 13.93 0.36 15.69
N ALA A 147 14.38 1.61 15.63
CA ALA A 147 15.77 1.96 15.93
C ALA A 147 16.17 1.67 17.39
N ALA A 148 15.25 1.87 18.33
CA ALA A 148 15.51 1.63 19.76
C ALA A 148 15.66 0.15 20.12
N GLY A 149 15.15 -0.75 19.28
CA GLY A 149 15.32 -2.20 19.41
C GLY A 149 16.63 -2.66 18.74
N PRO A 150 16.58 -3.32 17.57
CA PRO A 150 17.76 -3.94 16.96
C PRO A 150 18.91 -3.03 16.56
N HIS A 151 18.72 -1.71 16.52
CA HIS A 151 19.77 -0.77 16.11
C HIS A 151 20.20 0.19 17.23
N ARG A 152 19.95 -0.18 18.51
CA ARG A 152 20.26 0.66 19.67
C ARG A 152 21.72 1.13 19.73
N GLY A 153 22.64 0.34 19.17
CA GLY A 153 24.08 0.65 19.11
C GLY A 153 24.51 1.53 17.93
N SER A 154 23.68 1.68 16.88
CA SER A 154 24.09 2.41 15.68
C SER A 154 23.87 3.92 15.82
N CYS A 155 24.97 4.67 15.97
CA CYS A 155 24.94 6.14 16.04
C CYS A 155 24.35 6.76 14.77
N ARG A 156 24.59 6.17 13.60
CA ARG A 156 24.08 6.67 12.31
C ARG A 156 22.56 6.54 12.23
N VAL A 157 22.02 5.36 12.54
CA VAL A 157 20.56 5.14 12.59
C VAL A 157 19.92 6.10 13.60
N SER A 158 20.50 6.20 14.79
CA SER A 158 20.00 7.07 15.85
C SER A 158 19.96 8.55 15.43
N ALA A 159 20.98 9.03 14.72
CA ALA A 159 21.04 10.40 14.22
C ALA A 159 19.96 10.67 13.15
N ALA A 160 19.85 9.78 12.15
CA ALA A 160 18.88 9.94 11.07
C ALA A 160 17.42 9.87 11.56
N VAL A 161 17.13 8.97 12.50
CA VAL A 161 15.79 8.88 13.12
C VAL A 161 15.47 10.10 13.97
N ARG A 162 16.47 10.66 14.69
CA ARG A 162 16.28 11.89 15.47
C ARG A 162 16.00 13.08 14.58
N GLU A 163 16.70 13.19 13.45
CA GLU A 163 16.44 14.21 12.44
C GLU A 163 15.01 14.10 11.90
N PHE A 164 14.59 12.91 11.48
CA PHE A 164 13.22 12.69 11.01
C PHE A 164 12.15 13.02 12.07
N ARG A 165 12.40 12.67 13.34
CA ARG A 165 11.53 13.05 14.45
C ARG A 165 11.48 14.57 14.66
N ALA A 166 12.61 15.27 14.53
CA ALA A 166 12.65 16.71 14.68
C ALA A 166 11.83 17.40 13.58
N ASP A 167 12.00 16.98 12.32
CA ASP A 167 11.27 17.55 11.19
C ASP A 167 9.76 17.29 11.27
N THR A 168 9.36 16.11 11.74
CA THR A 168 7.94 15.78 11.94
C THR A 168 7.31 16.43 13.17
N ALA A 169 8.10 16.79 14.18
CA ALA A 169 7.62 17.58 15.31
C ALA A 169 7.20 19.00 14.90
N LEU A 170 7.77 19.54 13.82
CA LEU A 170 7.39 20.84 13.23
C LEU A 170 6.05 20.78 12.48
N LEU A 171 5.46 19.58 12.33
CA LEU A 171 4.14 19.37 11.71
C LEU A 171 3.02 19.35 12.76
N HIS A 172 3.27 19.84 13.98
CA HIS A 172 2.33 19.67 15.09
C HIS A 172 1.09 20.58 14.92
N PRO A 173 -0.13 20.03 15.01
CA PRO A 173 -1.37 20.80 14.87
C PRO A 173 -1.63 21.82 16.00
N ALA A 174 -0.77 21.88 17.02
CA ALA A 174 -0.90 22.83 18.13
C ALA A 174 -0.70 24.27 17.65
N ASP A 175 0.04 24.46 16.56
CA ASP A 175 0.37 25.78 16.03
C ASP A 175 -0.79 26.40 15.21
N ARG A 176 -1.89 25.65 14.99
CA ARG A 176 -3.09 26.04 14.21
C ARG A 176 -2.83 26.45 12.74
N VAL A 177 -1.56 26.56 12.34
CA VAL A 177 -1.12 26.82 10.98
C VAL A 177 -0.82 25.48 10.31
N PRO A 178 -1.49 25.14 9.20
CA PRO A 178 -1.16 23.93 8.45
C PRO A 178 0.30 23.98 7.99
N ALA A 179 0.98 22.82 8.00
CA ALA A 179 2.37 22.75 7.55
C ALA A 179 2.50 23.30 6.12
N SER A 180 3.62 23.93 5.79
CA SER A 180 3.94 24.33 4.42
C SER A 180 4.30 23.11 3.56
N ASP A 181 4.21 23.27 2.24
CA ASP A 181 4.66 22.24 1.28
C ASP A 181 6.14 21.88 1.51
N GLN A 182 6.97 22.88 1.81
CA GLN A 182 8.38 22.68 2.11
C GLN A 182 8.60 21.86 3.38
N GLN A 183 7.82 22.08 4.44
CA GLN A 183 7.92 21.28 5.67
C GLN A 183 7.57 19.82 5.43
N ILE A 184 6.53 19.54 4.64
CA ILE A 184 6.15 18.17 4.27
C ILE A 184 7.27 17.50 3.45
N LEU A 185 7.80 18.19 2.44
CA LEU A 185 8.88 17.66 1.60
C LEU A 185 10.16 17.41 2.41
N THR A 186 10.48 18.30 3.35
CA THR A 186 11.63 18.14 4.27
C THR A 186 11.46 16.90 5.13
N ALA A 187 10.28 16.69 5.73
CA ALA A 187 9.99 15.52 6.54
C ALA A 187 10.03 14.20 5.72
N LEU A 188 9.53 14.21 4.48
CA LEU A 188 9.65 13.06 3.58
C LEU A 188 11.13 12.74 3.27
N ARG A 189 11.94 13.77 3.01
CA ARG A 189 13.36 13.56 2.73
C ARG A 189 14.12 13.07 3.96
N ALA A 190 13.74 13.48 5.16
CA ALA A 190 14.29 12.96 6.40
C ALA A 190 13.88 11.49 6.66
N ALA A 191 12.64 11.12 6.35
CA ALA A 191 12.20 9.72 6.40
C ALA A 191 13.04 8.83 5.48
N GLU A 192 13.35 9.30 4.26
CA GLU A 192 14.21 8.58 3.32
C GLU A 192 15.61 8.35 3.92
N ARG A 193 16.24 9.39 4.49
CA ARG A 193 17.54 9.27 5.16
C ARG A 193 17.51 8.25 6.30
N ALA A 194 16.41 8.22 7.08
CA ALA A 194 16.23 7.25 8.15
C ALA A 194 16.12 5.81 7.61
N LEU A 195 15.33 5.57 6.56
CA LEU A 195 15.20 4.26 5.93
C LEU A 195 16.51 3.77 5.30
N ILE A 196 17.25 4.64 4.60
CA ILE A 196 18.57 4.30 4.04
C ILE A 196 19.56 3.95 5.15
N SER A 197 19.52 4.67 6.27
CA SER A 197 20.38 4.39 7.42
C SER A 197 20.05 3.03 8.06
N LEU A 198 18.76 2.71 8.20
CA LEU A 198 18.30 1.39 8.67
C LEU A 198 18.76 0.27 7.73
N TYR A 199 18.55 0.43 6.41
CA TYR A 199 19.03 -0.53 5.42
C TYR A 199 20.53 -0.75 5.51
N THR A 200 21.31 0.33 5.62
CA THR A 200 22.76 0.27 5.69
C THR A 200 23.24 -0.47 6.94
N ALA A 201 22.59 -0.24 8.09
CA ALA A 201 22.90 -0.95 9.33
C ALA A 201 22.59 -2.45 9.19
N LEU A 202 21.41 -2.80 8.67
CA LEU A 202 21.01 -4.19 8.41
C LEU A 202 21.97 -4.91 7.46
N ALA A 203 22.34 -4.27 6.35
CA ALA A 203 23.27 -4.83 5.36
C ALA A 203 24.69 -5.04 5.90
N ARG A 204 25.03 -4.42 7.03
CA ARG A 204 26.33 -4.55 7.71
C ARG A 204 26.27 -5.42 8.96
N GLY A 205 25.09 -5.87 9.38
CA GLY A 205 24.89 -6.58 10.64
C GLY A 205 25.12 -5.73 11.89
N GLU A 206 24.83 -4.42 11.82
CA GLU A 206 24.96 -3.44 12.93
C GLU A 206 23.74 -3.41 13.88
#